data_AF-A0A961WUA5-F1
#
_entry.id   AF-A0A961WUA5-F1
#
_cell.length_a   1.000
_cell.length_b   1.000
_cell.length_c   1.000
_cell.angle_alpha   90.00
_cell.angle_beta   90.00
_cell.angle_gamma   90.00
#
_symmetry.space_group_name_H-M   'P 1'
#
loop_
_entity.id
_entity.type
_entity.pdbx_description
1 polymer ?
#
loop_
_entity_poly.entity_id
_entity_poly.type
_entity_poly.pdbx_seq_one_letter_code
_entity_poly.pdbx_strand_id
1 'polypeptide(L)'
;MDDIAGFDPRLDAENDDLADEAEPMADAGDGAAALLSAIEWSDSHVELQGATGAEAIQLYVKHLPNSPGVYRMMNAAGDVLYVGKARSLKKRVSNYAQGRGHSNRITRMIAETATMEFIVTRTETEALLLEANLIKRLRPRFNVLLRD
;
A
#
# COMPACT_ATOMS: atom_id res chain seq x y z
N MET A 1 -20.30 -31.63 70.38
CA MET A 1 -20.60 -32.12 69.02
C MET A 1 -20.79 -30.90 68.14
N ASP A 2 -19.79 -30.02 68.05
CA ASP A 2 -18.49 -30.20 67.35
C ASP A 2 -18.76 -30.09 65.84
N ASP A 3 -18.07 -29.30 65.02
CA ASP A 3 -16.90 -28.47 65.24
C ASP A 3 -16.78 -27.49 64.06
N ILE A 4 -16.15 -26.35 64.31
CA ILE A 4 -15.72 -25.37 63.32
C ILE A 4 -14.36 -25.82 62.75
N ALA A 5 -14.26 -26.02 61.43
CA ALA A 5 -13.05 -25.87 60.61
C ALA A 5 -13.40 -26.23 59.14
N GLY A 6 -12.97 -25.55 58.09
CA GLY A 6 -12.00 -24.49 57.96
C GLY A 6 -12.17 -23.83 56.59
N PHE A 7 -12.17 -22.50 56.60
CA PHE A 7 -11.88 -21.66 55.45
C PHE A 7 -10.36 -21.72 55.26
N ASP A 8 -9.89 -22.28 54.15
CA ASP A 8 -8.47 -22.23 53.75
C ASP A 8 -8.33 -21.27 52.54
N PRO A 9 -7.73 -20.07 52.73
CA PRO A 9 -7.66 -19.03 51.71
C PRO A 9 -6.30 -18.95 51.01
N ARG A 10 -5.78 -20.08 50.52
CA ARG A 10 -4.58 -20.16 49.67
C ARG A 10 -4.43 -21.61 49.17
N LEU A 11 -4.07 -21.79 47.90
CA LEU A 11 -3.93 -23.07 47.14
C LEU A 11 -5.27 -23.44 46.47
N ASP A 12 -5.55 -23.20 45.19
CA ASP A 12 -4.74 -23.02 43.98
C ASP A 12 -5.50 -22.01 43.10
N ALA A 13 -5.04 -20.78 42.87
CA ALA A 13 -3.97 -20.41 41.93
C ALA A 13 -4.13 -21.02 40.53
N GLU A 14 -5.34 -21.00 39.96
CA GLU A 14 -5.51 -20.90 38.52
C GLU A 14 -5.82 -19.43 38.19
N ASN A 15 -4.74 -18.65 38.01
CA ASN A 15 -4.81 -17.37 37.34
C ASN A 15 -5.37 -17.63 35.94
N ASP A 16 -6.62 -17.22 35.71
CA ASP A 16 -7.17 -16.95 34.39
C ASP A 16 -6.52 -15.66 33.85
N ASP A 17 -5.19 -15.67 33.76
CA ASP A 17 -4.43 -14.73 32.97
C ASP A 17 -4.47 -15.25 31.53
N LEU A 18 -5.62 -15.04 30.87
CA LEU A 18 -5.64 -14.80 29.43
C LEU A 18 -4.96 -13.44 29.18
N ALA A 19 -3.66 -13.38 29.49
CA ALA A 19 -2.78 -12.42 28.86
C ALA A 19 -2.82 -12.76 27.37
N ASP A 20 -3.30 -11.78 26.61
CA ASP A 20 -3.17 -11.61 25.17
C ASP A 20 -1.70 -11.80 24.78
N GLU A 21 -1.23 -13.05 24.71
CA GLU A 21 -0.01 -13.41 24.02
C GLU A 21 -0.29 -13.20 22.54
N ALA A 22 -0.19 -11.94 22.13
CA ALA A 22 0.07 -11.58 20.76
C ALA A 22 1.36 -12.30 20.36
N GLU A 23 1.19 -13.50 19.78
CA GLU A 23 2.20 -14.25 19.06
C GLU A 23 3.10 -13.25 18.31
N PRO A 24 4.42 -13.25 18.54
CA PRO A 24 5.29 -12.38 17.77
C PRO A 24 5.18 -12.82 16.32
N MET A 25 4.40 -12.07 15.52
CA MET A 25 4.29 -12.28 14.08
C MET A 25 5.70 -12.35 13.52
N ALA A 26 6.11 -13.57 13.18
CA ALA A 26 7.41 -13.87 12.64
C ALA A 26 7.74 -12.89 11.51
N ASP A 27 8.94 -12.34 11.61
CA ASP A 27 9.58 -11.42 10.67
C ASP A 27 9.03 -11.52 9.23
N ALA A 28 8.13 -10.58 8.89
CA ALA A 28 7.59 -10.44 7.55
C ALA A 28 8.60 -9.80 6.57
N GLY A 29 9.86 -9.62 6.95
CA GLY A 29 10.88 -8.92 6.17
C GLY A 29 11.29 -9.67 4.89
N ASP A 30 11.52 -10.97 4.97
CA ASP A 30 12.18 -11.71 3.89
C ASP A 30 11.22 -12.11 2.74
N GLY A 31 10.05 -12.66 3.09
CA GLY A 31 8.99 -12.95 2.11
C GLY A 31 8.36 -11.69 1.51
N ALA A 32 8.48 -10.54 2.19
CA ALA A 32 7.96 -9.28 1.68
C ALA A 32 8.77 -8.75 0.50
N ALA A 33 10.09 -8.69 0.68
CA ALA A 33 11.04 -8.29 -0.33
C ALA A 33 10.98 -9.24 -1.54
N ALA A 34 10.92 -10.56 -1.30
CA ALA A 34 10.86 -11.56 -2.37
C ALA A 34 9.65 -11.41 -3.31
N LEU A 35 8.44 -11.15 -2.78
CA LEU A 35 7.27 -10.90 -3.64
C LEU A 35 7.40 -9.58 -4.41
N LEU A 36 7.92 -8.52 -3.77
CA LEU A 36 8.08 -7.22 -4.41
C LEU A 36 9.09 -7.31 -5.57
N SER A 37 10.16 -8.09 -5.41
CA SER A 37 11.10 -8.39 -6.49
C SER A 37 10.54 -9.31 -7.56
N ALA A 38 9.58 -10.19 -7.22
CA ALA A 38 8.95 -11.10 -8.17
C ALA A 38 7.85 -10.44 -9.02
N ILE A 39 7.37 -9.27 -8.61
CA ILE A 39 6.40 -8.50 -9.38
C ILE A 39 7.13 -7.81 -10.53
N GLU A 40 6.86 -8.27 -11.75
CA GLU A 40 7.29 -7.59 -12.96
C GLU A 40 6.46 -6.31 -13.15
N TRP A 41 7.04 -5.19 -12.73
CA TRP A 41 6.54 -3.88 -13.07
C TRP A 41 6.81 -3.62 -14.54
N SER A 42 5.81 -3.18 -15.29
CA SER A 42 6.05 -2.75 -16.66
C SER A 42 6.85 -1.45 -16.59
N ASP A 43 8.13 -1.52 -16.91
CA ASP A 43 8.95 -0.34 -17.12
C ASP A 43 8.51 0.27 -18.46
N SER A 44 7.52 1.15 -18.37
CA SER A 44 7.17 1.98 -19.50
C SER A 44 8.37 2.89 -19.72
N HIS A 45 9.27 2.52 -20.64
CA HIS A 45 10.44 3.27 -21.04
C HIS A 45 10.00 4.58 -21.72
N VAL A 46 9.44 5.47 -20.92
CA VAL A 46 8.97 6.78 -21.30
C VAL A 46 10.16 7.70 -21.07
N GLU A 47 10.67 8.30 -22.14
CA GLU A 47 11.69 9.34 -22.02
C GLU A 47 11.08 10.56 -21.33
N LEU A 48 11.45 10.77 -20.07
CA LEU A 48 10.90 11.88 -19.28
C LEU A 48 11.66 13.19 -19.48
N GLN A 49 12.87 13.20 -20.06
CA GLN A 49 13.67 14.41 -20.33
C GLN A 49 13.74 15.42 -19.15
N GLY A 50 13.74 14.92 -17.90
CA GLY A 50 13.73 15.75 -16.70
C GLY A 50 12.37 16.30 -16.27
N ALA A 51 11.28 15.96 -16.98
CA ALA A 51 9.93 16.27 -16.58
C ALA A 51 9.60 15.63 -15.23
N THR A 52 8.81 16.35 -14.43
CA THR A 52 8.24 15.89 -13.15
C THR A 52 6.79 16.33 -13.08
N GLY A 53 6.07 15.94 -12.04
CA GLY A 53 4.74 16.49 -11.82
C GLY A 53 3.71 16.00 -12.82
N ALA A 54 2.74 16.88 -13.11
CA ALA A 54 1.69 16.62 -14.09
C ALA A 54 2.25 16.39 -15.50
N GLU A 55 3.39 17.01 -15.85
CA GLU A 55 4.04 16.85 -17.15
C GLU A 55 4.56 15.42 -17.34
N ALA A 56 5.31 14.90 -16.36
CA ALA A 56 5.78 13.51 -16.37
C ALA A 56 4.60 12.53 -16.44
N ILE A 57 3.57 12.74 -15.61
CA ILE A 57 2.36 11.90 -15.60
C ILE A 57 1.69 11.89 -16.98
N GLN A 58 1.61 13.04 -17.66
CA GLN A 58 1.00 13.15 -18.97
C GLN A 58 1.77 12.35 -20.05
N LEU A 59 3.09 12.20 -19.92
CA LEU A 59 3.88 11.36 -20.83
C LEU A 59 3.51 9.88 -20.68
N TYR A 60 3.37 9.38 -19.46
CA TYR A 60 2.92 8.00 -19.22
C TYR A 60 1.51 7.73 -19.78
N VAL A 61 0.57 8.67 -19.63
CA VAL A 61 -0.83 8.54 -20.11
C VAL A 61 -0.93 8.10 -21.57
N LYS A 62 0.01 8.53 -22.43
CA LYS A 62 0.01 8.22 -23.87
C LYS A 62 0.11 6.71 -24.14
N HIS A 63 0.77 5.97 -23.24
CA HIS A 63 1.09 4.55 -23.41
C HIS A 63 0.20 3.62 -22.58
N LEU A 64 -0.67 4.17 -21.72
CA LEU A 64 -1.47 3.37 -20.81
C LEU A 64 -2.66 2.67 -21.50
N PRO A 65 -2.95 1.41 -21.13
CA PRO A 65 -4.13 0.70 -21.61
C PRO A 65 -5.40 1.15 -20.88
N ASN A 66 -6.54 0.87 -21.50
CA ASN A 66 -7.86 0.99 -20.87
C ASN A 66 -8.24 -0.27 -20.07
N SER A 67 -7.31 -0.78 -19.27
CA SER A 67 -7.45 -2.03 -18.50
C SER A 67 -7.35 -1.78 -17.00
N PRO A 68 -7.89 -2.67 -16.15
CA PRO A 68 -7.68 -2.60 -14.71
C PRO A 68 -6.22 -2.87 -14.34
N GLY A 69 -5.81 -2.36 -13.20
CA GLY A 69 -4.45 -2.55 -12.73
C GLY A 69 -4.10 -1.72 -11.50
N VAL A 70 -2.84 -1.84 -11.09
CA VAL A 70 -2.23 -1.09 -9.99
C VAL A 70 -1.09 -0.24 -10.53
N TYR A 71 -0.89 0.94 -9.95
CA TYR A 71 0.23 1.82 -10.27
C TYR A 71 0.89 2.32 -9.00
N ARG A 72 2.17 2.65 -9.12
CA ARG A 72 2.91 3.39 -8.10
C ARG A 72 3.51 4.67 -8.68
N MET A 73 3.52 5.71 -7.85
CA MET A 73 4.18 6.98 -8.12
C MET A 73 5.39 7.10 -7.22
N MET A 74 6.53 7.50 -7.78
CA MET A 74 7.79 7.60 -7.07
C MET A 74 8.42 8.97 -7.27
N ASN A 75 9.20 9.42 -6.28
CA ASN A 75 9.97 10.66 -6.38
C ASN A 75 11.26 10.45 -7.19
N ALA A 76 12.02 11.52 -7.39
CA ALA A 76 13.31 11.46 -8.10
C ALA A 76 14.39 10.62 -7.40
N ALA A 77 14.22 10.32 -6.10
CA ALA A 77 15.10 9.45 -5.33
C ALA A 77 14.69 7.96 -5.42
N GLY A 78 13.56 7.65 -6.06
CA GLY A 78 13.01 6.30 -6.16
C GLY A 78 12.08 5.90 -5.01
N ASP A 79 11.79 6.79 -4.05
CA ASP A 79 10.88 6.47 -2.95
C ASP A 79 9.44 6.39 -3.45
N VAL A 80 8.72 5.33 -3.03
CA VAL A 80 7.30 5.16 -3.35
C VAL A 80 6.47 6.18 -2.57
N LEU A 81 5.89 7.13 -3.30
CA LEU A 81 5.03 8.19 -2.76
C LEU A 81 3.61 7.69 -2.54
N TYR A 82 3.09 6.93 -3.51
CA TYR A 82 1.70 6.50 -3.55
C TYR A 82 1.53 5.22 -4.35
N VAL A 83 0.61 4.37 -3.91
CA VAL A 83 0.11 3.20 -4.64
C VAL A 83 -1.40 3.35 -4.82
N GLY A 84 -1.92 3.05 -6.00
CA GLY A 84 -3.37 3.04 -6.23
C GLY A 84 -3.80 2.01 -7.25
N LYS A 85 -5.04 1.54 -7.11
CA LYS A 85 -5.72 0.73 -8.14
C LYS A 85 -6.58 1.56 -9.10
N ALA A 86 -6.85 1.01 -10.27
CA ALA A 86 -7.75 1.59 -11.26
C ALA A 86 -8.58 0.52 -11.97
N ARG A 87 -9.81 0.88 -12.37
CA ARG A 87 -10.61 0.12 -13.35
C ARG A 87 -10.10 0.30 -14.78
N SER A 88 -9.50 1.47 -15.03
CA SER A 88 -8.85 1.86 -16.27
C SER A 88 -7.65 2.71 -15.90
N LEU A 89 -6.45 2.15 -16.09
CA LEU A 89 -5.18 2.84 -15.80
C LEU A 89 -5.12 4.18 -16.55
N LYS A 90 -5.40 4.19 -17.86
CA LYS A 90 -5.41 5.42 -18.65
C LYS A 90 -6.31 6.51 -18.04
N LYS A 91 -7.57 6.21 -17.77
CA LYS A 91 -8.52 7.19 -17.21
C LYS A 91 -8.08 7.70 -15.83
N ARG A 92 -7.65 6.80 -14.95
CA ARG A 92 -7.24 7.17 -13.58
C ARG A 92 -6.00 8.06 -13.60
N VAL A 93 -5.01 7.72 -14.42
CA VAL A 93 -3.75 8.46 -14.49
C VAL A 93 -3.93 9.80 -15.21
N SER A 94 -4.74 9.85 -16.27
CA SER A 94 -5.12 11.12 -16.92
C SER A 94 -5.75 12.10 -15.94
N ASN A 95 -6.54 11.63 -14.96
CA ASN A 95 -7.15 12.51 -13.96
C ASN A 95 -6.09 13.28 -13.15
N TYR A 96 -4.95 12.67 -12.83
CA TYR A 96 -3.87 13.36 -12.10
C TYR A 96 -3.16 14.43 -12.94
N ALA A 97 -3.08 14.24 -14.26
CA ALA A 97 -2.43 15.19 -15.16
C ALA A 97 -3.29 16.46 -15.43
N GLN A 98 -4.57 16.46 -15.07
CA GLN A 98 -5.48 17.59 -15.34
C GLN A 98 -5.22 18.83 -14.48
N GLY A 99 -4.47 18.69 -13.37
CA GLY A 99 -4.01 19.82 -12.55
C GLY A 99 -5.10 20.57 -11.76
N ARG A 100 -6.37 20.13 -11.83
CA ARG A 100 -7.51 20.78 -11.13
C ARG A 100 -8.40 19.75 -10.44
N GLY A 101 -9.06 20.16 -9.35
CA GLY A 101 -10.00 19.31 -8.61
C GLY A 101 -9.34 18.29 -7.69
N HIS A 102 -8.07 18.50 -7.33
CA HIS A 102 -7.34 17.67 -6.37
C HIS A 102 -7.25 18.36 -5.01
N SER A 103 -7.21 17.57 -3.94
CA SER A 103 -6.86 18.08 -2.62
C SER A 103 -5.39 18.48 -2.57
N ASN A 104 -5.02 19.39 -1.67
CA ASN A 104 -3.63 19.85 -1.50
C ASN A 104 -2.64 18.68 -1.32
N ARG A 105 -3.06 17.63 -0.63
CA ARG A 105 -2.27 16.40 -0.43
C ARG A 105 -1.96 15.70 -1.76
N ILE A 106 -2.96 15.54 -2.62
CA ILE A 106 -2.80 14.90 -3.94
C ILE A 106 -2.02 15.81 -4.88
N THR A 107 -2.24 17.12 -4.86
CA THR A 107 -1.46 18.08 -5.64
C THR A 107 0.03 18.01 -5.29
N ARG A 108 0.37 17.91 -3.99
CA ARG A 108 1.75 17.74 -3.54
C ARG A 108 2.35 16.41 -3.99
N MET A 109 1.60 15.32 -3.85
CA MET A 109 2.03 14.01 -4.36
C MET A 109 2.33 14.07 -5.86
N ILE A 110 1.44 14.67 -6.66
CA ILE A 110 1.65 14.85 -8.10
C ILE A 110 2.95 15.60 -8.35
N ALA A 111 3.14 16.77 -7.71
CA ALA A 111 4.31 17.62 -7.92
C ALA A 111 5.64 16.90 -7.62
N GLU A 112 5.65 15.98 -6.65
CA GLU A 112 6.84 15.21 -6.29
C GLU A 112 7.06 13.97 -7.16
N THR A 113 6.07 13.54 -7.96
CA THR A 113 6.19 12.38 -8.86
C THR A 113 7.21 12.68 -9.96
N ALA A 114 8.25 11.85 -10.01
CA ALA A 114 9.22 11.82 -11.10
C ALA A 114 9.00 10.61 -12.00
N THR A 115 8.66 9.45 -11.43
CA THR A 115 8.49 8.21 -12.20
C THR A 115 7.21 7.48 -11.79
N MET A 116 6.68 6.69 -12.72
CA MET A 116 5.51 5.84 -12.48
C MET A 116 5.74 4.45 -13.05
N GLU A 117 5.18 3.46 -12.37
CA GLU A 117 5.18 2.09 -12.83
C GLU A 117 3.80 1.45 -12.69
N PHE A 118 3.55 0.43 -13.51
CA PHE A 118 2.22 -0.13 -13.71
C PHE A 118 2.25 -1.66 -13.73
N ILE A 119 1.16 -2.25 -13.24
CA ILE A 119 0.84 -3.68 -13.38
C ILE A 119 -0.58 -3.75 -13.90
N VAL A 120 -0.75 -4.35 -15.08
CA VAL A 120 -2.07 -4.65 -15.64
C VAL A 120 -2.59 -5.94 -15.02
N THR A 121 -3.81 -5.91 -14.49
CA THR A 121 -4.48 -7.10 -13.97
C THR A 121 -5.60 -7.54 -14.91
N ARG A 122 -6.11 -8.76 -14.73
CA ARG A 122 -7.25 -9.24 -15.52
C ARG A 122 -8.56 -8.68 -14.98
N THR A 123 -8.63 -8.51 -13.65
CA THR A 123 -9.86 -8.07 -12.96
C THR A 123 -9.61 -6.93 -12.00
N GLU A 124 -10.68 -6.22 -11.64
CA GLU A 124 -10.65 -5.18 -10.59
C GLU A 124 -10.35 -5.77 -9.20
N THR A 125 -10.80 -6.99 -8.94
CA THR A 125 -10.59 -7.70 -7.68
C THR A 125 -9.12 -8.02 -7.48
N GLU A 126 -8.44 -8.52 -8.52
CA GLU A 126 -6.99 -8.71 -8.49
C GLU A 126 -6.24 -7.40 -8.20
N ALA A 127 -6.63 -6.31 -8.88
CA ALA A 127 -6.02 -4.99 -8.64
C ALA A 127 -6.24 -4.51 -7.20
N LEU A 128 -7.42 -4.75 -6.64
CA LEU A 128 -7.73 -4.39 -5.25
C LEU A 128 -6.84 -5.17 -4.26
N LEU A 129 -6.74 -6.49 -4.42
CA LEU A 129 -5.93 -7.34 -3.55
C LEU A 129 -4.44 -7.00 -3.63
N LEU A 130 -3.94 -6.79 -4.85
CA LEU A 130 -2.57 -6.40 -5.11
C LEU A 130 -2.24 -5.03 -4.51
N GLU A 131 -3.12 -4.04 -4.69
CA GLU A 131 -2.94 -2.69 -4.11
C GLU A 131 -2.89 -2.74 -2.58
N ALA A 132 -3.83 -3.43 -1.94
CA ALA A 132 -3.85 -3.58 -0.49
C ALA A 132 -2.54 -4.22 0.03
N ASN A 133 -2.04 -5.25 -0.65
CA ASN A 133 -0.77 -5.89 -0.31
C ASN A 133 0.42 -4.92 -0.45
N LEU A 134 0.48 -4.18 -1.56
CA LEU A 134 1.54 -3.21 -1.83
C LEU A 134 1.51 -2.04 -0.84
N ILE A 135 0.34 -1.50 -0.48
CA ILE A 135 0.22 -0.43 0.51
C ILE A 135 0.69 -0.92 1.88
N LYS A 136 0.31 -2.13 2.30
CA LYS A 136 0.72 -2.70 3.59
C LYS A 136 2.25 -2.84 3.69
N ARG A 137 2.90 -3.21 2.58
CA ARG A 137 4.36 -3.46 2.51
C ARG A 137 5.18 -2.20 2.33
N LEU A 138 4.79 -1.34 1.39
CA LEU A 138 5.55 -0.15 1.02
C LEU A 138 5.26 1.05 1.93
N ARG A 139 4.12 1.03 2.63
CA ARG A 139 3.60 2.12 3.49
C ARG A 139 3.82 3.53 2.89
N PRO A 140 3.36 3.77 1.65
CA PRO A 140 3.68 5.02 0.97
C PRO A 140 3.12 6.23 1.72
N ARG A 141 3.90 7.31 1.78
CA ARG A 141 3.57 8.52 2.56
C ARG A 141 2.20 9.12 2.22
N PHE A 142 1.75 9.04 0.97
CA PHE A 142 0.48 9.60 0.52
C PHE A 142 -0.68 8.59 0.49
N ASN A 143 -0.49 7.35 0.91
CA ASN A 143 -1.61 6.44 1.19
C ASN A 143 -2.14 6.73 2.60
N VAL A 144 -3.47 6.74 2.77
CA VAL A 144 -4.06 6.77 4.12
C VAL A 144 -4.12 5.33 4.59
N LEU A 145 -3.36 5.00 5.63
CA LEU A 145 -3.50 3.71 6.31
C LEU A 145 -4.73 3.84 7.21
N LEU A 146 -5.85 3.24 6.81
CA LEU A 146 -6.94 2.97 7.73
C LEU A 146 -6.39 1.96 8.76
N ARG A 147 -6.25 2.41 10.01
CA ARG A 147 -6.05 1.53 11.15
C ARG A 147 -7.46 1.15 11.59
N ASP A 148 -7.78 -0.14 11.49
CA ASP A 148 -8.90 -0.72 12.23
C ASP A 148 -8.52 -0.87 13.70
#